data_AF-A0A146LQR3-F1
#
_entry.id   AF-A0A146LQR3-F1
#
_cell.length_a   1.000
_cell.length_b   1.000
_cell.length_c   1.000
_cell.angle_alpha   90.00
_cell.angle_beta   90.00
_cell.angle_gamma   90.00
#
_symmetry.space_group_name_H-M   'P 1'
#
loop_
_entity.id
_entity.type
_entity.pdbx_description
1 polymer ?
#
loop_
_entity_poly.entity_id
_entity_poly.type
_entity_poly.pdbx_seq_one_letter_code
_entity_poly.pdbx_strand_id
1 'polypeptide(L)'
;VEKWFGTRKELAAVRTVCSHVENMIKGVIKGYQYKMRAVYAHFPINCTSSEGDTVLEIRNFLGEKFIRRVKMSPGVTVKNSQKQKDELIIEGNSLEDVSRSAAL
;
A
#
# COMPACT_ATOMS: atom_id res chain seq x y z
N VAL A 1 -6.88 -15.33 -22.77
CA VAL A 1 -7.76 -14.26 -23.26
C VAL A 1 -7.49 -14.10 -24.74
N GLU A 2 -8.48 -14.34 -25.59
CA GLU A 2 -8.33 -14.25 -27.04
C GLU A 2 -9.07 -13.00 -27.53
N LYS A 3 -8.41 -12.22 -28.38
CA LYS A 3 -9.02 -11.09 -29.10
C LYS A 3 -8.73 -11.23 -30.58
N TRP A 4 -9.79 -11.43 -31.36
CA TRP A 4 -9.73 -11.53 -32.81
C TRP A 4 -9.66 -10.13 -33.43
N PHE A 5 -8.84 -9.97 -34.47
CA PHE A 5 -8.66 -8.70 -35.22
C PHE A 5 -8.27 -7.48 -34.37
N GLY A 6 -7.41 -7.67 -33.35
CA GLY A 6 -7.01 -6.59 -32.44
C GLY A 6 -5.96 -5.64 -33.01
N THR A 7 -6.22 -4.33 -32.88
CA THR A 7 -5.21 -3.27 -33.12
C THR A 7 -4.16 -3.24 -31.99
N ARG A 8 -3.00 -2.59 -32.23
CA ARG A 8 -1.89 -2.55 -31.26
C ARG A 8 -2.30 -2.06 -29.87
N LYS A 9 -3.16 -1.05 -29.79
CA LYS A 9 -3.66 -0.51 -28.52
C LYS A 9 -4.51 -1.53 -27.76
N GLU A 10 -5.33 -2.28 -28.48
CA GLU A 10 -6.23 -3.27 -27.89
C GLU A 10 -5.48 -4.50 -27.42
N LEU A 11 -4.45 -4.92 -28.16
CA LEU A 11 -3.58 -6.04 -27.73
C LEU A 11 -2.82 -5.70 -26.44
N ALA A 12 -2.40 -4.43 -26.28
CA ALA A 12 -1.79 -3.96 -25.04
C ALA A 12 -2.77 -4.03 -23.86
N ALA A 13 -4.02 -3.59 -24.06
CA ALA A 13 -5.06 -3.68 -23.03
C ALA A 13 -5.32 -5.12 -22.58
N VAL A 14 -5.32 -6.10 -23.51
CA VAL A 14 -5.46 -7.53 -23.15
C VAL A 14 -4.36 -7.98 -22.20
N ARG A 15 -3.11 -7.55 -22.43
CA ARG A 15 -2.00 -7.89 -21.53
C ARG A 15 -2.19 -7.29 -20.14
N THR A 16 -2.61 -6.02 -20.06
CA THR A 16 -2.92 -5.36 -18.77
C THR A 16 -4.01 -6.09 -18.00
N VAL A 17 -5.09 -6.50 -18.67
CA VAL A 17 -6.18 -7.26 -18.03
C VAL A 17 -5.68 -8.60 -17.51
N CYS A 18 -4.89 -9.34 -18.30
CA CYS A 18 -4.29 -10.60 -17.84
C CYS A 18 -3.46 -10.39 -16.55
N SER A 19 -2.64 -9.34 -16.50
CA SER A 19 -1.84 -9.02 -15.31
C SER A 19 -2.69 -8.64 -14.10
N HIS A 20 -3.77 -7.87 -14.28
CA HIS A 20 -4.69 -7.56 -13.18
C HIS A 20 -5.38 -8.82 -12.63
N VAL A 21 -5.82 -9.73 -13.50
CA VAL A 21 -6.44 -10.99 -13.07
C VAL A 21 -5.45 -11.86 -12.30
N GLU A 22 -4.21 -11.97 -12.79
CA GLU A 22 -3.17 -12.71 -12.07
C GLU A 22 -2.89 -12.11 -10.69
N ASN A 23 -2.89 -10.78 -10.58
CA ASN A 23 -2.72 -10.10 -9.30
C ASN A 23 -3.91 -10.33 -8.35
N MET A 24 -5.15 -10.30 -8.85
CA MET A 24 -6.34 -10.61 -8.05
C MET A 24 -6.29 -12.05 -7.50
N ILE A 25 -5.90 -13.01 -8.34
CA ILE A 25 -5.77 -14.42 -7.92
C ILE A 25 -4.68 -14.57 -6.86
N LYS A 26 -3.51 -13.97 -7.06
CA LYS A 26 -2.41 -14.00 -6.07
C LYS A 26 -2.81 -13.34 -4.76
N GLY A 27 -3.52 -12.21 -4.84
CA GLY A 27 -4.05 -11.48 -3.70
C GLY A 27 -4.91 -12.37 -2.80
N VAL A 28 -5.89 -13.06 -3.38
CA VAL A 28 -6.82 -13.88 -2.58
C VAL A 28 -6.13 -15.09 -1.95
N ILE A 29 -5.15 -15.68 -2.64
CA ILE A 29 -4.45 -16.88 -2.14
C ILE A 29 -3.41 -16.55 -1.06
N LYS A 30 -2.64 -15.46 -1.24
CA LYS A 30 -1.47 -15.16 -0.40
C LYS A 30 -1.51 -13.79 0.29
N GLY A 31 -2.27 -12.85 -0.25
CA GLY A 31 -2.24 -11.44 0.13
C GLY A 31 -1.01 -10.70 -0.41
N TYR A 32 -1.03 -9.38 -0.28
CA TYR A 32 0.08 -8.49 -0.58
C TYR A 32 0.54 -7.76 0.67
N GLN A 33 1.86 -7.63 0.81
CA GLN A 33 2.50 -6.95 1.94
C GLN A 33 3.55 -5.98 1.41
N TYR A 34 3.40 -4.70 1.76
CA TYR A 34 4.41 -3.67 1.57
C TYR A 34 5.12 -3.37 2.88
N LYS A 35 6.44 -3.27 2.80
CA LYS A 35 7.30 -2.86 3.91
C LYS A 35 7.84 -1.48 3.59
N MET A 36 7.45 -0.51 4.39
CA MET A 36 7.91 0.87 4.29
C MET A 36 8.78 1.18 5.50
N ARG A 37 9.79 2.04 5.33
CA ARG A 37 10.65 2.45 6.44
C ARG A 37 10.70 3.96 6.52
N ALA A 38 10.38 4.51 7.68
CA ALA A 38 10.55 5.93 7.94
C ALA A 38 12.04 6.20 8.16
N VAL A 39 12.60 7.14 7.39
CA VAL A 39 14.00 7.54 7.46
C VAL A 39 14.07 9.03 7.77
N TYR A 40 14.96 9.40 8.69
CA TYR A 40 15.12 10.77 9.14
C TYR A 40 16.59 11.04 9.53
N ALA A 41 17.02 12.30 9.42
CA ALA A 41 18.37 12.72 9.80
C ALA A 41 18.40 13.52 11.12
N HIS A 42 17.42 14.41 11.33
CA HIS A 42 17.38 15.31 12.49
C HIS A 42 16.14 15.10 13.36
N PHE A 43 14.95 15.16 12.77
CA PHE A 43 13.69 15.03 13.49
C PHE A 43 13.17 13.58 13.43
N PRO A 44 13.07 12.85 14.57
CA PRO A 44 12.53 11.50 14.56
C PRO A 44 11.03 11.50 14.25
N ILE A 45 10.64 10.72 13.25
CA ILE A 45 9.24 10.62 12.80
C ILE A 45 8.53 9.56 13.64
N ASN A 46 7.40 9.90 14.24
CA ASN A 46 6.59 8.97 15.01
C ASN A 46 5.38 8.52 14.18
N CYS A 47 5.33 7.22 13.85
CA CYS A 47 4.21 6.62 13.12
C CYS A 47 3.40 5.74 14.06
N THR A 48 2.10 6.01 14.20
CA THR A 48 1.19 5.24 15.05
C THR A 48 -0.06 4.83 14.28
N SER A 49 -0.39 3.54 14.30
CA SER A 49 -1.69 3.08 13.80
C SER A 49 -2.80 3.42 14.79
N SER A 50 -3.97 3.78 14.28
CA SER A 50 -5.17 4.21 15.01
C SER A 50 -6.42 3.62 14.35
N GLU A 51 -7.54 3.61 15.08
CA GLU A 51 -8.83 3.06 14.59
C GLU A 51 -8.71 1.61 14.05
N GLY A 52 -8.15 0.70 14.85
CA GLY A 52 -8.05 -0.71 14.48
C GLY A 52 -7.22 -0.98 13.23
N ASP A 53 -6.05 -0.33 13.12
CA ASP A 53 -5.08 -0.45 12.02
C ASP A 53 -5.54 0.09 10.66
N THR A 54 -6.58 0.92 10.63
CA THR A 54 -7.11 1.52 9.38
C THR A 54 -6.66 2.97 9.14
N VAL A 55 -6.17 3.66 10.16
CA VAL A 55 -5.66 5.04 10.04
C VAL A 55 -4.23 5.09 10.53
N LEU A 56 -3.35 5.70 9.76
CA LEU A 56 -1.98 5.98 10.16
C LEU A 56 -1.85 7.44 10.56
N GLU A 57 -1.45 7.68 11.80
CA GLU A 57 -1.06 9.01 12.27
C GLU A 57 0.46 9.16 12.20
N ILE A 58 0.91 10.18 11.47
CA ILE A 58 2.32 10.57 11.36
C ILE A 58 2.50 11.87 12.14
N ARG A 59 3.40 11.85 13.12
CA ARG A 59 3.74 13.01 13.96
C ARG A 59 5.20 13.38 13.79
N ASN A 60 5.49 14.67 14.03
CA ASN A 60 6.85 15.21 13.99
C ASN A 60 7.53 15.09 12.61
N PHE A 61 6.75 15.06 11.54
CA PHE A 61 7.27 15.12 10.18
C PHE A 61 7.93 16.48 9.96
N LEU A 62 9.25 16.51 9.72
CA LEU A 62 10.07 17.73 9.61
C LEU A 62 9.96 18.69 10.83
N GLY A 63 9.61 18.19 12.01
CA GLY A 63 9.44 19.03 13.21
C GLY A 63 8.09 19.75 13.30
N GLU A 64 7.13 19.43 12.43
CA GLU A 64 5.78 20.00 12.48
C GLU A 64 5.03 19.55 13.75
N LYS A 65 4.27 20.47 14.36
CA LYS A 65 3.34 20.17 15.48
C LYS A 65 2.02 19.53 15.03
N PHE A 66 1.69 19.63 13.75
CA PHE A 66 0.46 19.09 13.19
C PHE A 66 0.56 17.57 13.00
N ILE A 67 -0.54 16.85 13.27
CA ILE A 67 -0.63 15.40 13.10
C ILE A 67 -1.21 15.12 11.72
N ARG A 68 -0.43 14.49 10.85
CA ARG A 68 -0.89 14.05 9.53
C ARG A 68 -1.60 12.71 9.69
N ARG A 69 -2.83 12.61 9.19
CA ARG A 69 -3.62 11.39 9.25
C ARG A 69 -3.84 10.88 7.83
N VAL A 70 -3.44 9.63 7.59
CA VAL A 70 -3.66 8.93 6.33
C VAL A 70 -4.65 7.80 6.59
N LYS A 71 -5.81 7.86 5.93
CA LYS A 71 -6.81 6.81 6.00
C LYS A 71 -6.53 5.77 4.92
N MET A 72 -6.45 4.51 5.32
CA MET A 72 -6.16 3.40 4.41
C MET A 72 -7.40 3.05 3.58
N SER A 73 -7.15 2.46 2.40
CA SER A 73 -8.21 1.86 1.59
C SER A 73 -8.94 0.74 2.36
N PRO A 74 -10.22 0.46 2.02
CA PRO A 74 -10.98 -0.59 2.69
C PRO A 74 -10.31 -1.95 2.56
N GLY A 75 -10.18 -2.67 3.67
CA GLY A 75 -9.56 -4.00 3.72
C GLY A 75 -8.02 -3.99 3.70
N VAL A 76 -7.39 -2.81 3.80
CA VAL A 76 -5.95 -2.66 4.01
C VAL A 76 -5.69 -2.31 5.47
N THR A 77 -4.76 -3.02 6.09
CA THR A 77 -4.34 -2.79 7.48
C THR A 77 -2.90 -2.33 7.54
N VAL A 78 -2.59 -1.42 8.45
CA VAL A 78 -1.23 -0.92 8.68
C VAL A 78 -0.78 -1.18 10.11
N LYS A 79 0.36 -1.86 10.24
CA LYS A 79 0.95 -2.26 11.51
C LYS A 79 2.40 -1.82 11.60
N ASN A 80 2.85 -1.49 12.80
CA ASN A 80 4.27 -1.27 13.04
C ASN A 80 4.98 -2.62 13.20
N SER A 81 6.12 -2.79 12.53
CA SER A 81 6.95 -3.99 12.65
C SER A 81 7.55 -4.07 14.06
N GLN A 82 7.43 -5.22 14.71
CA GLN A 82 8.11 -5.48 15.98
C GLN A 82 9.59 -5.84 15.79
N LYS A 83 9.96 -6.28 14.57
CA LYS A 83 11.30 -6.80 14.28
C LYS A 83 12.29 -5.69 13.94
N GLN A 84 11.80 -4.61 13.32
CA GLN A 84 12.63 -3.50 12.89
C GLN A 84 11.97 -2.18 13.30
N LYS A 85 12.76 -1.34 13.97
CA LYS A 85 12.33 -0.01 14.35
C LYS A 85 12.01 0.82 13.11
N ASP A 86 10.95 1.61 13.18
CA ASP A 86 10.51 2.56 12.16
C ASP A 86 10.09 1.90 10.83
N GLU A 87 9.84 0.59 10.84
CA GLU A 87 9.26 -0.15 9.71
C GLU A 87 7.73 -0.26 9.87
N LEU A 88 7.02 0.11 8.82
CA LEU A 88 5.57 0.00 8.66
C LEU A 88 5.27 -1.14 7.70
N ILE A 89 4.31 -1.97 8.09
CA ILE A 89 3.83 -3.12 7.34
C ILE A 89 2.41 -2.80 6.90
N ILE A 90 2.21 -2.70 5.59
CA ILE A 90 0.90 -2.47 4.96
C ILE A 90 0.48 -3.77 4.31
N GLU A 91 -0.62 -4.34 4.77
CA GLU A 91 -1.13 -5.64 4.33
C GLU A 91 -2.54 -5.52 3.78
N GLY A 92 -2.83 -6.25 2.71
CA GLY A 92 -4.18 -6.30 2.13
C GLY A 92 -4.29 -7.30 0.99
N ASN A 93 -5.52 -7.52 0.54
CA ASN A 93 -5.82 -8.49 -0.53
C ASN A 93 -5.58 -7.91 -1.94
N SER A 94 -5.92 -6.63 -2.14
CA SER A 94 -5.80 -5.95 -3.42
C SER A 94 -4.46 -5.22 -3.54
N LEU A 95 -3.66 -5.58 -4.55
CA LEU A 95 -2.37 -4.92 -4.80
C LEU A 95 -2.53 -3.41 -5.03
N GLU A 96 -3.59 -3.01 -5.73
CA GLU A 96 -3.84 -1.61 -6.08
C GLU A 96 -4.19 -0.78 -4.85
N ASP A 97 -5.00 -1.33 -3.95
CA ASP A 97 -5.39 -0.64 -2.72
C ASP A 97 -4.24 -0.54 -1.73
N VAL A 98 -3.45 -1.60 -1.60
CA VAL A 98 -2.23 -1.59 -0.76
C VAL A 98 -1.21 -0.60 -1.32
N SER A 99 -0.97 -0.63 -2.63
CA SER A 99 -0.03 0.29 -3.28
C SER A 99 -0.50 1.74 -3.22
N ARG A 100 -1.80 2.01 -3.37
CA ARG A 100 -2.37 3.36 -3.25
C ARG A 100 -2.27 3.86 -1.81
N SER A 101 -2.59 3.01 -0.84
CA SER A 101 -2.49 3.34 0.58
C SER A 101 -1.05 3.64 1.01
N ALA A 102 -0.07 2.97 0.41
CA ALA A 102 1.35 3.24 0.63
C ALA A 102 1.83 4.57 -0.01
N ALA A 103 1.10 5.09 -0.99
CA ALA A 103 1.47 6.31 -1.72
C ALA A 103 0.83 7.60 -1.16
N LEU A 104 -0.21 7.46 -0.33
CA LEU A 104 -0.92 8.58 0.34
C LEU A 104 -0.13 9.11 1.55
#